data_AF-A0A355GLB2-F1
#
_entry.id   AF-A0A355GLB2-F1
#
_cell.length_a   1.000
_cell.length_b   1.000
_cell.length_c   1.000
_cell.angle_alpha   90.00
_cell.angle_beta   90.00
_cell.angle_gamma   90.00
#
_symmetry.space_group_name_H-M   'P 1'
#
loop_
_entity.id
_entity.type
_entity.pdbx_description
1 polymer ?
#
loop_
_entity_poly.entity_id
_entity_poly.type
_entity_poly.pdbx_seq_one_letter_code
_entity_poly.pdbx_strand_id
1 'polypeptide(L)'
;MQISGLRTLRNQGNSRSTRSTGSRRRTGSVLLEFILTFPLVLIISLAIILFGLFALLQQTISAATIEGTRKAAQVGATTDAIGNLIQDYVAINSLTLDVAQQPAAPGAGDVLVIIEDGSGVLTQTIGNSDIPGTPVGPSPGVSEIKVTICLNLTDTNGTSPIPNLLSSFGFTLSGKQLEISAMTGLE
;
A
#
# COMPACT_ATOMS: atom_id res chain seq x y z
N MET A 1 -1.00 50.94 -100.47
CA MET A 1 -0.52 51.85 -99.41
C MET A 1 -1.13 51.37 -98.10
N GLN A 2 -0.27 51.07 -97.10
CA GLN A 2 -0.55 50.74 -95.67
C GLN A 2 -1.43 49.51 -95.38
N ILE A 3 -0.87 48.32 -95.13
CA ILE A 3 -0.31 47.80 -93.85
C ILE A 3 -1.36 47.76 -92.73
N SER A 4 -2.16 46.69 -92.69
CA SER A 4 -2.93 46.29 -91.51
C SER A 4 -2.09 45.37 -90.64
N GLY A 5 -1.69 45.89 -89.48
CA GLY A 5 -0.80 45.23 -88.53
C GLY A 5 -1.46 44.13 -87.70
N LEU A 6 -0.64 43.12 -87.42
CA LEU A 6 -0.75 42.14 -86.33
C LEU A 6 -1.27 42.76 -85.03
N ARG A 7 -2.20 42.06 -84.35
CA ARG A 7 -2.17 41.89 -82.88
C ARG A 7 -2.65 40.50 -82.48
N THR A 8 -1.70 39.59 -82.41
CA THR A 8 -1.77 38.33 -81.64
C THR A 8 -1.31 38.64 -80.22
N LEU A 9 -2.21 38.72 -79.24
CA LEU A 9 -1.91 38.65 -77.81
C LEU A 9 -3.19 38.26 -77.08
N ARG A 10 -3.24 37.40 -76.08
CA ARG A 10 -2.32 36.42 -75.49
C ARG A 10 -3.25 35.72 -74.51
N ASN A 11 -3.48 34.44 -74.73
CA ASN A 11 -4.28 33.57 -73.86
C ASN A 11 -3.74 33.71 -72.42
N GLN A 12 -4.51 34.33 -71.52
CA GLN A 12 -4.21 34.35 -70.08
C GLN A 12 -4.53 32.97 -69.52
N GLY A 13 -3.61 32.05 -69.77
CA GLY A 13 -3.48 30.80 -69.03
C GLY A 13 -3.26 31.12 -67.56
N ASN A 14 -4.32 31.01 -66.79
CA ASN A 14 -4.40 30.18 -65.60
C ASN A 14 -3.05 29.95 -64.90
N SER A 15 -2.76 30.71 -63.85
CA SER A 15 -1.72 30.38 -62.87
C SER A 15 -2.19 30.80 -61.48
N ARG A 16 -3.30 30.20 -61.04
CA ARG A 16 -3.60 30.11 -59.61
C ARG A 16 -2.53 29.21 -58.99
N SER A 17 -1.43 29.81 -58.55
CA SER A 17 -0.52 29.19 -57.59
C SER A 17 -1.25 29.09 -56.26
N THR A 18 -2.12 28.08 -56.12
CA THR A 18 -2.54 27.60 -54.81
C THR A 18 -1.32 26.97 -54.16
N ARG A 19 -0.58 27.77 -53.37
CA ARG A 19 0.32 27.24 -52.37
C ARG A 19 -0.54 26.39 -51.43
N SER A 20 -0.56 25.08 -51.64
CA SER A 20 -0.94 24.15 -50.59
C SER A 20 0.13 24.28 -49.52
N THR A 21 -0.09 25.14 -48.54
CA THR A 21 0.56 25.04 -47.24
C THR A 21 0.14 23.69 -46.69
N GLY A 22 0.98 22.68 -46.93
CA GLY A 22 0.79 21.35 -46.36
C GLY A 22 0.61 21.54 -44.87
N SER A 23 -0.61 21.32 -44.38
CA SER A 23 -0.90 21.34 -42.96
C SER A 23 -0.09 20.18 -42.38
N ARG A 24 1.08 20.51 -41.83
CA ARG A 24 1.95 19.57 -41.15
C ARG A 24 1.11 19.07 -39.98
N ARG A 25 0.55 17.87 -40.14
CA ARG A 25 -0.31 17.21 -39.16
C ARG A 25 0.46 17.13 -37.83
N ARG A 26 0.12 18.02 -36.89
CA ARG A 26 0.65 18.05 -35.51
C ARG A 26 0.08 16.94 -34.62
N THR A 27 -0.61 15.97 -35.20
CA THR A 27 -1.26 14.86 -34.49
C THR A 27 -0.27 13.87 -33.87
N GLY A 28 0.98 13.79 -34.35
CA GLY A 28 1.99 12.88 -33.80
C GLY A 28 2.50 13.29 -32.40
N SER A 29 2.53 14.59 -32.10
CA SER A 29 3.03 15.09 -30.81
C SER A 29 2.11 14.73 -29.65
N VAL A 30 0.80 14.80 -29.87
CA VAL A 30 -0.22 14.51 -28.85
C VAL A 30 -0.21 13.03 -28.46
N LEU A 31 0.02 12.16 -29.44
CA LEU A 31 0.06 10.71 -29.20
C LEU A 31 1.32 10.31 -28.42
N LEU A 32 2.47 10.96 -28.69
CA LEU A 32 3.72 10.74 -27.96
C LEU A 32 3.61 11.24 -26.51
N GLU A 33 2.99 12.40 -26.30
CA GLU A 33 2.70 12.93 -24.97
C GLU A 33 1.77 12.00 -24.17
N PHE A 34 0.72 11.45 -24.80
CA PHE A 34 -0.18 10.50 -24.17
C PHE A 34 0.52 9.18 -23.80
N ILE A 35 1.35 8.63 -24.69
CA ILE A 35 2.10 7.39 -24.42
C ILE A 35 3.03 7.53 -23.22
N LEU A 36 3.66 8.70 -23.03
CA LEU A 36 4.53 8.95 -21.89
C LEU A 36 3.73 9.28 -20.61
N THR A 37 2.62 10.00 -20.73
CA THR A 37 1.84 10.46 -19.57
C THR A 37 0.98 9.35 -18.98
N PHE A 38 0.41 8.48 -19.82
CA PHE A 38 -0.49 7.40 -19.39
C PHE A 38 0.11 6.46 -18.32
N PRO A 39 1.32 5.86 -18.50
CA PRO A 39 1.88 4.98 -17.49
C PRO A 39 2.17 5.71 -16.18
N LEU A 40 2.57 6.98 -16.24
CA LEU A 40 2.83 7.79 -15.05
C LEU A 40 1.55 8.03 -14.24
N VAL A 41 0.46 8.42 -14.91
CA VAL A 41 -0.84 8.62 -14.25
C VAL A 41 -1.37 7.31 -13.66
N LEU A 42 -1.18 6.20 -14.37
CA LEU A 42 -1.56 4.87 -13.91
C LEU A 42 -0.79 4.49 -12.64
N ILE A 43 0.54 4.61 -12.62
CA ILE A 43 1.37 4.30 -11.45
C ILE A 43 0.95 5.15 -10.25
N ILE A 44 0.75 6.46 -10.43
CA ILE A 44 0.33 7.35 -9.35
C ILE A 44 -1.05 6.96 -8.81
N SER A 45 -1.98 6.61 -9.71
CA SER A 45 -3.34 6.19 -9.31
C SER A 45 -3.32 4.89 -8.50
N LEU A 46 -2.54 3.90 -8.93
CA LEU A 46 -2.34 2.65 -8.17
C LEU A 46 -1.64 2.92 -6.83
N ALA A 47 -0.66 3.82 -6.79
CA ALA A 47 0.04 4.20 -5.57
C ALA A 47 -0.90 4.85 -4.54
N ILE A 48 -1.80 5.74 -4.98
CA ILE A 48 -2.80 6.36 -4.10
C ILE A 48 -3.72 5.30 -3.47
N ILE A 49 -4.17 4.32 -4.27
CA ILE A 49 -5.02 3.24 -3.77
C ILE A 49 -4.28 2.39 -2.73
N LEU A 50 -3.04 1.98 -3.03
CA LEU A 50 -2.24 1.17 -2.12
C LEU A 50 -1.94 1.90 -0.81
N PHE A 51 -1.60 3.19 -0.89
CA PHE A 51 -1.35 3.99 0.29
C PHE A 51 -2.63 4.18 1.13
N GLY A 52 -3.79 4.32 0.48
CA GLY A 52 -5.08 4.37 1.17
C GLY A 52 -5.38 3.09 1.96
N LEU A 53 -5.16 1.92 1.35
CA LEU A 53 -5.33 0.63 2.03
C LEU A 53 -4.34 0.47 3.19
N PHE A 54 -3.08 0.87 2.99
CA PHE A 54 -2.07 0.86 4.05
C PHE A 54 -2.47 1.74 5.24
N ALA A 55 -2.97 2.96 4.99
CA ALA A 55 -3.39 3.88 6.03
C ALA A 55 -4.56 3.32 6.86
N LEU A 56 -5.54 2.67 6.21
CA LEU A 56 -6.65 2.00 6.89
C LEU A 56 -6.16 0.85 7.77
N LEU A 57 -5.29 -0.01 7.24
CA LEU A 57 -4.68 -1.11 7.98
C LEU A 57 -3.92 -0.59 9.21
N GLN A 58 -3.08 0.43 9.03
CA GLN A 58 -2.32 1.02 10.13
C GLN A 58 -3.21 1.56 11.25
N GLN A 59 -4.34 2.19 10.91
CA GLN A 59 -5.30 2.70 11.89
C GLN A 59 -5.94 1.57 12.70
N THR A 60 -6.42 0.51 12.03
CA THR A 60 -7.06 -0.62 12.72
C THR A 60 -6.07 -1.36 13.62
N ILE A 61 -4.86 -1.61 13.13
CA ILE A 61 -3.83 -2.31 13.92
C ILE A 61 -3.36 -1.45 15.09
N SER A 62 -3.25 -0.13 14.93
CA SER A 62 -2.94 0.77 16.04
C SER A 62 -4.01 0.71 17.13
N ALA A 63 -5.29 0.76 16.74
CA ALA A 63 -6.41 0.63 17.68
C ALA A 63 -6.41 -0.75 18.39
N ALA A 64 -6.19 -1.83 17.63
CA ALA A 64 -6.08 -3.19 18.17
C ALA A 64 -4.95 -3.30 19.20
N THR A 65 -3.80 -2.70 18.90
CA THR A 65 -2.62 -2.73 19.77
C THR A 65 -2.90 -1.96 21.07
N ILE A 66 -3.48 -0.76 20.98
CA ILE A 66 -3.81 0.06 22.15
C ILE A 66 -4.83 -0.64 23.05
N GLU A 67 -5.92 -1.15 22.49
CA GLU A 67 -6.95 -1.85 23.27
C GLU A 67 -6.47 -3.20 23.80
N GLY A 68 -5.66 -3.92 23.01
CA GLY A 68 -4.99 -5.15 23.45
C GLY A 68 -4.07 -4.88 24.64
N THR A 69 -3.31 -3.78 24.62
CA THR A 69 -2.44 -3.38 25.74
C THR A 69 -3.26 -3.00 26.97
N ARG A 70 -4.32 -2.20 26.80
CA ARG A 70 -5.23 -1.84 27.89
C ARG A 70 -5.88 -3.08 28.52
N LYS A 71 -6.26 -4.06 27.71
CA LYS A 71 -6.81 -5.32 28.20
C LYS A 71 -5.76 -6.14 28.94
N ALA A 72 -4.54 -6.18 28.43
CA ALA A 72 -3.43 -6.90 29.04
C ALA A 72 -3.02 -6.33 30.39
N ALA A 73 -3.20 -5.02 30.60
CA ALA A 73 -2.88 -4.35 31.86
C ALA A 73 -3.83 -4.63 33.02
N GLN A 74 -5.00 -5.23 32.75
CA GLN A 74 -5.98 -5.53 33.79
C GLN A 74 -5.50 -6.69 34.67
N VAL A 75 -5.66 -6.57 36.00
CA VAL A 75 -5.42 -7.69 36.91
C VAL A 75 -6.21 -8.93 36.49
N GLY A 76 -5.49 -10.04 36.26
CA GLY A 76 -6.09 -11.32 35.89
C GLY A 76 -6.46 -11.46 34.41
N ALA A 77 -5.99 -10.56 33.54
CA ALA A 77 -6.11 -10.75 32.09
C ALA A 77 -5.46 -12.05 31.64
N THR A 78 -6.19 -12.84 30.85
CA THR A 78 -5.66 -14.05 30.20
C THR A 78 -5.23 -13.73 28.78
N THR A 79 -4.24 -14.46 28.30
CA THR A 79 -3.75 -14.38 26.92
C THR A 79 -4.86 -14.61 25.90
N ASP A 80 -5.78 -15.54 26.19
CA ASP A 80 -6.96 -15.79 25.36
C ASP A 80 -7.88 -14.57 25.27
N ALA A 81 -8.11 -13.87 26.38
CA ALA A 81 -8.96 -12.69 26.40
C ALA A 81 -8.33 -11.53 25.61
N ILE A 82 -7.00 -11.39 25.67
CA ILE A 82 -6.25 -10.40 24.90
C ILE A 82 -6.28 -10.75 23.41
N GLY A 83 -5.99 -12.02 23.08
CA GLY A 83 -5.99 -12.52 21.70
C GLY A 83 -7.36 -12.43 21.04
N ASN A 84 -8.43 -12.79 21.74
CA ASN A 84 -9.80 -12.67 21.21
C ASN A 84 -10.18 -11.21 20.95
N LEU A 85 -9.81 -10.29 21.86
CA LEU A 85 -10.04 -8.86 21.64
C LEU A 85 -9.28 -8.37 20.40
N ILE A 86 -8.00 -8.73 20.26
CA ILE A 86 -7.19 -8.34 19.10
C ILE A 86 -7.77 -8.96 17.81
N GLN A 87 -8.23 -10.21 17.87
CA GLN A 87 -8.87 -10.91 16.76
C GLN A 87 -10.07 -10.12 16.22
N ASP A 88 -10.92 -9.57 17.10
CA ASP A 88 -12.09 -8.77 16.68
C ASP A 88 -11.69 -7.54 15.85
N TYR A 89 -10.55 -6.91 16.14
CA TYR A 89 -10.04 -5.78 15.36
C TYR A 89 -9.38 -6.21 14.04
N VAL A 90 -8.52 -7.23 14.07
CA VAL A 90 -7.78 -7.65 12.86
C VAL A 90 -8.71 -8.32 11.84
N ALA A 91 -9.79 -8.98 12.29
CA ALA A 91 -10.80 -9.58 11.43
C ALA A 91 -11.50 -8.58 10.50
N ILE A 92 -11.55 -7.29 10.87
CA ILE A 92 -12.08 -6.20 10.02
C ILE A 92 -11.31 -6.11 8.70
N ASN A 93 -10.00 -6.39 8.74
CA ASN A 93 -9.13 -6.38 7.57
C ASN A 93 -8.99 -7.77 6.92
N SER A 94 -9.90 -8.71 7.23
CA SER A 94 -9.83 -10.10 6.77
C SER A 94 -8.53 -10.83 7.17
N LEU A 95 -7.94 -10.42 8.31
CA LEU A 95 -6.79 -11.07 8.92
C LEU A 95 -7.25 -12.03 10.02
N THR A 96 -6.53 -13.12 10.18
CA THR A 96 -6.81 -14.13 11.21
C THR A 96 -5.69 -14.23 12.22
N LEU A 97 -6.02 -14.23 13.51
CA LEU A 97 -5.15 -14.56 14.63
C LEU A 97 -5.64 -15.87 15.24
N ASP A 98 -4.77 -16.88 15.28
CA ASP A 98 -5.06 -18.11 16.01
C ASP A 98 -4.74 -17.91 17.50
N VAL A 99 -5.79 -17.78 18.30
CA VAL A 99 -5.71 -17.57 19.76
C VAL A 99 -5.54 -18.89 20.51
N ALA A 100 -5.92 -20.02 19.90
CA ALA A 100 -5.95 -21.33 20.56
C ALA A 100 -4.56 -21.97 20.69
N GLN A 101 -3.57 -21.48 19.94
CA GLN A 101 -2.20 -21.98 19.95
C GLN A 101 -1.25 -20.97 20.61
N GLN A 102 -0.87 -21.29 21.85
CA GLN A 102 0.09 -20.53 22.65
C GLN A 102 1.19 -21.49 23.17
N PRO A 103 2.48 -21.18 22.96
CA PRO A 103 3.02 -20.05 22.22
C PRO A 103 2.72 -20.11 20.72
N ALA A 104 2.91 -18.99 20.02
CA ALA A 104 2.73 -18.85 18.58
C ALA A 104 3.36 -20.01 17.79
N ALA A 105 2.67 -20.49 16.76
CA ALA A 105 3.07 -21.63 15.94
C ALA A 105 3.24 -21.24 14.46
N PRO A 106 4.08 -21.96 13.69
CA PRO A 106 4.25 -21.69 12.26
C PRO A 106 2.92 -21.83 11.50
N GLY A 107 2.63 -20.87 10.63
CA GLY A 107 1.40 -20.86 9.81
C GLY A 107 0.09 -20.63 10.58
N ALA A 108 0.12 -20.28 11.87
CA ALA A 108 -1.07 -20.09 12.68
C ALA A 108 -1.67 -18.67 12.51
N GLY A 109 -2.31 -18.45 11.36
CA GLY A 109 -2.93 -17.17 10.99
C GLY A 109 -2.00 -16.20 10.26
N ASP A 110 -2.43 -14.94 10.17
CA ASP A 110 -1.80 -13.85 9.41
C ASP A 110 -1.09 -12.81 10.29
N VAL A 111 -1.21 -12.96 11.61
CA VAL A 111 -0.75 -11.98 12.60
C VAL A 111 0.05 -12.68 13.69
N LEU A 112 1.11 -12.01 14.16
CA LEU A 112 1.84 -12.36 15.36
C LEU A 112 1.59 -11.28 16.42
N VAL A 113 1.22 -11.69 17.61
CA VAL A 113 1.11 -10.82 18.77
C VAL A 113 2.18 -11.20 19.77
N ILE A 114 2.91 -10.22 20.27
CA ILE A 114 3.96 -10.36 21.25
C ILE A 114 3.57 -9.54 22.48
N ILE A 115 3.60 -10.16 23.65
CA ILE A 115 3.28 -9.53 24.93
C ILE A 115 4.52 -9.58 25.82
N GLU A 116 4.99 -8.41 26.24
CA GLU A 116 6.11 -8.23 27.15
C GLU A 116 5.63 -7.56 28.44
N ASP A 117 5.95 -8.16 29.57
CA ASP A 117 5.74 -7.56 30.89
C ASP A 117 6.98 -6.78 31.35
N GLY A 118 6.81 -6.05 32.44
CA GLY A 118 7.83 -5.21 33.07
C GLY A 118 9.11 -5.90 33.55
N SER A 119 9.24 -7.22 33.43
CA SER A 119 10.51 -7.92 33.63
C SER A 119 11.44 -7.80 32.42
N GLY A 120 10.96 -7.28 31.29
CA GLY A 120 11.71 -7.16 30.04
C GLY A 120 11.95 -8.50 29.34
N VAL A 121 11.21 -9.53 29.74
CA VAL A 121 11.22 -10.86 29.12
C VAL A 121 9.96 -10.98 28.25
N LEU A 122 10.11 -11.63 27.08
CA LEU A 122 8.98 -12.05 26.26
C LEU A 122 8.08 -12.98 27.08
N THR A 123 6.95 -12.45 27.53
CA THR A 123 6.06 -13.20 28.41
C THR A 123 5.30 -14.21 27.59
N GLN A 124 4.65 -13.78 26.49
CA GLN A 124 3.83 -14.66 25.64
C GLN A 124 3.78 -14.20 24.18
N THR A 125 3.57 -15.17 23.28
CA THR A 125 3.31 -14.94 21.85
C THR A 125 2.05 -15.67 21.40
N ILE A 126 1.30 -15.05 20.48
CA ILE A 126 0.04 -15.57 19.94
C ILE A 126 0.09 -15.47 18.41
N GLY A 127 -0.45 -16.46 17.70
CA GLY A 127 -0.58 -16.45 16.25
C GLY A 127 0.62 -17.04 15.52
N ASN A 128 1.01 -16.42 14.40
CA ASN A 128 1.93 -17.01 13.45
C ASN A 128 3.40 -16.69 13.76
N SER A 129 4.18 -17.69 14.18
CA SER A 129 5.60 -17.51 14.51
C SER A 129 6.53 -17.32 13.31
N ASP A 130 6.06 -17.52 12.08
CA ASP A 130 6.85 -17.29 10.86
C ASP A 130 7.00 -15.80 10.53
N ILE A 131 6.15 -14.96 11.13
CA ILE A 131 6.18 -13.51 10.94
C ILE A 131 7.31 -12.94 11.81
N PRO A 132 8.30 -12.22 11.23
CA PRO A 132 9.30 -11.55 12.04
C PRO A 132 8.63 -10.47 12.88
N GLY A 133 8.86 -10.50 14.19
CA GLY A 133 8.36 -9.48 15.08
C GLY A 133 9.45 -9.00 16.02
N THR A 134 9.85 -7.73 15.87
CA THR A 134 10.73 -7.06 16.83
C THR A 134 9.94 -5.96 17.53
N PRO A 135 9.59 -6.11 18.82
CA PRO A 135 8.92 -5.05 19.56
C PRO A 135 9.62 -3.71 19.43
N VAL A 136 8.88 -2.68 18.99
CA VAL A 136 9.44 -1.35 18.76
C VAL A 136 9.40 -0.53 20.05
N GLY A 137 10.40 0.34 20.23
CA GLY A 137 10.49 1.22 21.40
C GLY A 137 11.19 0.61 22.61
N PRO A 138 11.13 1.28 23.78
CA PRO A 138 11.81 0.83 24.99
C PRO A 138 11.22 -0.48 25.53
N SER A 139 11.99 -1.15 26.39
CA SER A 139 11.47 -2.25 27.21
C SER A 139 10.46 -1.69 28.24
N PRO A 140 9.36 -2.40 28.51
CA PRO A 140 8.43 -2.02 29.59
C PRO A 140 9.14 -2.00 30.95
N GLY A 141 8.77 -1.05 31.81
CA GLY A 141 9.18 -1.02 33.22
C GLY A 141 8.36 -1.97 34.08
N VAL A 142 8.79 -2.22 35.32
CA VAL A 142 8.27 -3.24 36.27
C VAL A 142 6.75 -3.22 36.56
N SER A 143 6.04 -2.17 36.15
CA SER A 143 4.58 -2.04 36.30
C SER A 143 3.92 -1.61 35.00
N GLU A 144 4.53 -1.97 33.87
CA GLU A 144 4.03 -1.70 32.53
C GLU A 144 3.93 -3.01 31.75
N ILE A 145 3.02 -3.02 30.79
CA ILE A 145 2.88 -4.08 29.80
C ILE A 145 2.97 -3.47 28.42
N LYS A 146 3.67 -4.15 27.53
CA LYS A 146 3.82 -3.77 26.13
C LYS A 146 3.25 -4.87 25.25
N VAL A 147 2.36 -4.50 24.34
CA VAL A 147 1.84 -5.40 23.31
C VAL A 147 2.35 -4.92 21.97
N THR A 148 2.87 -5.84 21.18
CA THR A 148 3.30 -5.61 19.81
C THR A 148 2.51 -6.49 18.87
N ILE A 149 1.97 -5.89 17.81
CA ILE A 149 1.32 -6.62 16.72
C ILE A 149 2.22 -6.52 15.48
N CYS A 150 2.54 -7.68 14.90
CA CYS A 150 3.38 -7.84 13.73
C CYS A 150 2.60 -8.58 12.64
N LEU A 151 2.66 -8.07 11.41
CA LEU A 151 2.05 -8.72 10.25
C LEU A 151 2.79 -8.37 8.96
N ASN A 152 2.72 -9.27 7.98
CA ASN A 152 3.22 -9.00 6.64
C ASN A 152 2.23 -8.12 5.89
N LEU A 153 2.72 -7.12 5.14
CA LEU A 153 1.86 -6.24 4.33
C LEU A 153 1.24 -6.96 3.15
N THR A 154 1.90 -8.02 2.67
CA THR A 154 1.42 -8.84 1.57
C THR A 154 1.84 -10.28 1.82
N ASP A 155 0.95 -11.22 1.52
CA ASP A 155 1.19 -12.65 1.61
C ASP A 155 2.06 -13.12 0.44
N THR A 156 2.45 -14.41 0.46
CA THR A 156 3.27 -15.01 -0.60
C THR A 156 2.59 -14.93 -1.97
N ASN A 157 1.26 -14.83 -2.02
CA ASN A 157 0.49 -14.69 -3.26
C ASN A 157 0.32 -13.22 -3.70
N GLY A 158 0.75 -12.25 -2.90
CA GLY A 158 0.71 -10.82 -3.23
C GLY A 158 -0.70 -10.21 -3.18
N THR A 159 -1.60 -10.77 -2.39
CA THR A 159 -3.04 -10.50 -2.39
C THR A 159 -3.58 -9.91 -1.10
N SER A 160 -3.08 -10.32 0.07
CA SER A 160 -3.65 -9.94 1.37
C SER A 160 -2.56 -9.56 2.37
N PRO A 161 -2.77 -8.60 3.29
CA PRO A 161 -3.90 -7.65 3.36
C PRO A 161 -3.84 -6.55 2.31
N ILE A 162 -2.65 -6.22 1.80
CA ILE A 162 -2.46 -5.22 0.76
C ILE A 162 -2.01 -5.92 -0.54
N PRO A 163 -2.73 -5.75 -1.65
CA PRO A 163 -2.35 -6.36 -2.91
C PRO A 163 -1.07 -5.73 -3.48
N ASN A 164 -0.21 -6.53 -4.11
CA ASN A 164 1.07 -6.08 -4.65
C ASN A 164 0.93 -5.48 -6.07
N LEU A 165 0.04 -4.49 -6.23
CA LEU A 165 -0.38 -3.97 -7.54
C LEU A 165 0.73 -3.26 -8.32
N LEU A 166 1.72 -2.68 -7.63
CA LEU A 166 2.83 -1.97 -8.26
C LEU A 166 4.05 -2.87 -8.53
N SER A 167 3.97 -4.17 -8.25
CA SER A 167 5.08 -5.11 -8.48
C SER A 167 5.50 -5.17 -9.94
N SER A 168 4.55 -5.05 -10.88
CA SER A 168 4.80 -4.97 -12.32
C SER A 168 5.60 -3.74 -12.76
N PHE A 169 5.62 -2.70 -11.93
CA PHE A 169 6.38 -1.46 -12.14
C PHE A 169 7.68 -1.42 -11.31
N GLY A 170 8.05 -2.53 -10.66
CA GLY A 170 9.28 -2.65 -9.86
C GLY A 170 9.14 -2.25 -8.38
N PHE A 171 7.94 -1.90 -7.92
CA PHE A 171 7.69 -1.62 -6.49
C PHE A 171 7.01 -2.81 -5.84
N THR A 172 7.75 -3.57 -5.02
CA THR A 172 7.20 -4.75 -4.34
C THR A 172 6.98 -4.52 -2.86
N LEU A 173 5.82 -4.95 -2.36
CA LEU A 173 5.49 -5.02 -0.93
C LEU A 173 5.87 -6.37 -0.30
N SER A 174 6.36 -7.32 -1.11
CA SER A 174 6.76 -8.64 -0.61
C SER A 174 7.91 -8.54 0.39
N GLY A 175 7.76 -9.21 1.53
CA GLY A 175 8.71 -9.17 2.64
C GLY A 175 8.74 -7.84 3.40
N LYS A 176 7.74 -6.96 3.20
CA LYS A 176 7.53 -5.78 4.06
C LYS A 176 6.55 -6.13 5.17
N GLN A 177 6.82 -5.64 6.37
CA GLN A 177 6.03 -5.87 7.56
C GLN A 177 5.55 -4.56 8.18
N LEU A 178 4.44 -4.65 8.90
CA LEU A 178 3.94 -3.61 9.78
C LEU A 178 4.10 -4.08 11.22
N GLU A 179 4.76 -3.28 12.03
CA GLU A 179 4.95 -3.51 13.45
C GLU A 179 4.44 -2.29 14.22
N ILE A 180 3.56 -2.53 15.17
CA ILE A 180 3.03 -1.49 16.04
C ILE A 180 3.09 -2.01 17.47
N SER A 181 3.73 -1.23 18.35
CA SER A 181 3.76 -1.50 19.79
C SER A 181 3.03 -0.41 20.54
N ALA A 182 2.29 -0.79 21.58
CA ALA A 182 1.74 0.13 22.56
C ALA A 182 2.09 -0.37 23.98
N MET A 183 2.20 0.58 24.90
CA MET A 183 2.62 0.33 26.28
C MET A 183 1.68 1.06 27.23
N THR A 184 1.31 0.43 28.33
CA THR A 184 0.49 1.03 29.39
C THR A 184 0.89 0.51 30.77
N GLY A 185 0.61 1.29 31.80
CA GLY A 185 0.78 0.87 33.19
C GLY A 185 -0.25 -0.18 33.59
N LEU A 186 0.11 -1.08 34.50
CA LEU A 186 -0.78 -2.06 35.10
C LEU A 186 -1.84 -1.36 35.96
N GLU A 187 -3.10 -1.77 35.81
CA GLU A 187 -4.26 -1.25 36.55
C GLU A 187 -4.82 -2.30 37.52
#